data_AF-A0A7C3D2R5-F1
#
_entry.id   AF-A0A7C3D2R5-F1
#
_cell.length_a   1.000
_cell.length_b   1.000
_cell.length_c   1.000
_cell.angle_alpha   90.00
_cell.angle_beta   90.00
_cell.angle_gamma   90.00
#
_symmetry.space_group_name_H-M   'P 1'
#
loop_
_entity.id
_entity.type
_entity.pdbx_description
1 polymer ?
#
loop_
_entity_poly.entity_id
_entity_poly.type
_entity_poly.pdbx_seq_one_letter_code
_entity_poly.pdbx_strand_id
1 'polypeptide(L)'
;MPPSYVKSCLIDKDKVNYEWSDWDPYELIEEADEKTVEALSELSLSGMLCFVTGCLEWVAYRCSYDDKYTLPFEYIEAFWVYLAGLEIALPDEVTDEDRWEGPFDGPVNLVIGKFYSTAQAFDFGGSAIEAAFSAQVVKYILNDTEPFLQWESAVLARLNKYASSKYRLVELHPIAKQIVDPSFEYDIKTEHELIRKNLLEINPYTNRFLSHLDKELKEYANRVIDT
;
A
#
# COMPACT_ATOMS: atom_id res chain seq x y z
N MET A 1 -11.90 -10.14 3.49
CA MET A 1 -12.27 -10.34 2.07
C MET A 1 -11.35 -9.47 1.24
N PRO A 2 -10.82 -9.94 0.10
CA PRO A 2 -9.97 -9.13 -0.75
C PRO A 2 -10.71 -7.88 -1.27
N PRO A 3 -10.00 -6.75 -1.50
CA PRO A 3 -10.52 -5.64 -2.27
C PRO A 3 -11.04 -6.11 -3.63
N SER A 4 -12.03 -5.40 -4.16
CA SER A 4 -12.70 -5.71 -5.44
C SER A 4 -11.73 -5.89 -6.62
N TYR A 5 -10.60 -5.17 -6.62
CA TYR A 5 -9.57 -5.22 -7.65
C TYR A 5 -8.59 -6.38 -7.50
N VAL A 6 -8.45 -6.97 -6.31
CA VAL A 6 -7.65 -8.17 -6.11
C VAL A 6 -8.52 -9.39 -6.41
N LYS A 7 -8.48 -9.86 -7.66
CA LYS A 7 -9.34 -10.97 -8.10
C LYS A 7 -8.99 -12.25 -7.34
N SER A 8 -9.99 -12.87 -6.71
CA SER A 8 -9.82 -14.11 -5.95
C SER A 8 -9.27 -15.27 -6.77
N CYS A 9 -9.51 -15.29 -8.09
CA CYS A 9 -8.96 -16.30 -9.00
C CYS A 9 -7.42 -16.23 -9.16
N LEU A 10 -6.79 -15.15 -8.72
CA LEU A 10 -5.33 -14.97 -8.73
C LEU A 10 -4.68 -15.39 -7.41
N ILE A 11 -5.52 -15.70 -6.41
CA ILE A 11 -5.09 -16.20 -5.10
C ILE A 11 -5.03 -17.73 -5.19
N ASP A 12 -4.07 -18.25 -5.95
CA ASP A 12 -3.72 -19.68 -5.92
C ASP A 12 -2.74 -19.92 -4.75
N LYS A 13 -3.30 -20.19 -3.57
CA LYS A 13 -2.55 -20.32 -2.31
C LYS A 13 -1.59 -21.50 -2.31
N ASP A 14 -1.87 -22.52 -3.12
CA ASP A 14 -1.17 -23.81 -3.06
C ASP A 14 0.00 -23.91 -4.04
N LYS A 15 0.20 -22.91 -4.92
CA LYS A 15 1.25 -22.92 -5.94
C LYS A 15 2.11 -21.68 -5.89
N VAL A 16 3.33 -21.85 -5.42
CA VAL A 16 4.44 -20.91 -5.63
C VAL A 16 5.18 -21.38 -6.89
N ASN A 17 5.16 -20.56 -7.94
CA ASN A 17 5.84 -20.86 -9.22
C ASN A 17 7.09 -19.99 -9.43
N TYR A 18 7.58 -19.34 -8.38
CA TYR A 18 8.77 -18.49 -8.38
C TYR A 18 9.76 -18.98 -7.33
N GLU A 19 11.02 -18.58 -7.48
CA GLU A 19 12.07 -18.84 -6.50
C GLU A 19 12.15 -17.68 -5.50
N TRP A 20 12.65 -17.92 -4.30
CA TRP A 20 12.83 -16.85 -3.32
C TRP A 20 14.18 -16.98 -2.64
N SER A 21 14.83 -15.84 -2.41
CA SER A 21 16.11 -15.73 -1.73
C SER A 21 15.95 -14.81 -0.53
N ASP A 22 16.07 -15.37 0.67
CA ASP A 22 16.07 -14.59 1.92
C ASP A 22 17.38 -13.79 2.10
N TRP A 23 18.43 -14.16 1.37
CA TRP A 23 19.73 -13.48 1.42
C TRP A 23 19.79 -12.27 0.49
N ASP A 24 19.26 -12.42 -0.73
CA ASP A 24 19.22 -11.35 -1.72
C ASP A 24 18.00 -11.52 -2.64
N PRO A 25 16.83 -10.98 -2.24
CA PRO A 25 15.64 -11.06 -3.07
C PRO A 25 15.72 -10.15 -4.31
N TYR A 26 16.64 -9.18 -4.33
CA TYR A 26 16.79 -8.23 -5.43
C TYR A 26 17.43 -8.88 -6.66
N GLU A 27 18.24 -9.93 -6.50
CA GLU A 27 18.82 -10.67 -7.63
C GLU A 27 17.76 -11.38 -8.49
N LEU A 28 16.61 -11.71 -7.91
CA LEU A 28 15.55 -12.47 -8.57
C LEU A 28 14.46 -11.59 -9.18
N ILE A 29 14.35 -10.33 -8.73
CA ILE A 29 13.30 -9.39 -9.12
C ILE A 29 13.90 -8.37 -10.09
N GLU A 30 13.24 -8.17 -11.22
CA GLU A 30 13.69 -7.19 -12.20
C GLU A 30 13.72 -5.77 -11.63
N GLU A 31 14.58 -4.93 -12.21
CA GLU A 31 14.63 -3.51 -11.87
C GLU A 31 13.28 -2.82 -12.13
N ALA A 32 13.07 -1.68 -11.47
CA ALA A 32 11.84 -0.91 -11.64
C ALA A 32 11.63 -0.47 -13.10
N ASP A 33 10.47 -0.80 -13.67
CA ASP A 33 10.07 -0.35 -15.01
C ASP A 33 10.11 1.18 -15.13
N GLU A 34 10.85 1.67 -16.13
CA GLU A 34 11.10 3.10 -16.33
C GLU A 34 9.80 3.91 -16.50
N LYS A 35 8.75 3.35 -17.10
CA LYS A 35 7.48 4.07 -17.30
C LYS A 35 6.70 4.18 -16.00
N THR A 36 6.71 3.14 -15.16
CA THR A 36 6.15 3.20 -13.81
C THR A 36 6.91 4.22 -12.97
N VAL A 37 8.25 4.26 -13.03
CA VAL A 37 9.07 5.28 -12.34
C VAL A 37 8.71 6.69 -12.83
N GLU A 38 8.65 6.92 -14.14
CA GLU A 38 8.28 8.20 -14.73
C GLU A 38 6.89 8.65 -14.25
N ALA A 39 5.89 7.77 -14.32
CA ALA A 39 4.53 8.07 -13.85
C ALA A 39 4.46 8.41 -12.36
N LEU A 40 5.22 7.70 -11.51
CA LEU A 40 5.26 7.92 -10.07
C LEU A 40 6.02 9.20 -9.69
N SER A 41 7.03 9.60 -10.47
CA SER A 41 7.80 10.83 -10.23
C SER A 41 6.97 12.12 -10.32
N GLU A 42 5.81 12.07 -10.98
CA GLU A 42 4.84 13.17 -11.09
C GLU A 42 3.81 13.21 -9.94
N LEU A 43 3.87 12.25 -9.02
CA LEU A 43 2.95 12.13 -7.88
C LEU A 43 3.49 12.82 -6.63
N SER A 44 2.59 13.16 -5.70
CA SER A 44 2.98 13.53 -4.34
C SER A 44 3.44 12.30 -3.54
N LEU A 45 4.08 12.52 -2.40
CA LEU A 45 4.49 11.41 -1.51
C LEU A 45 3.29 10.53 -1.13
N SER A 46 2.18 11.11 -0.70
CA SER A 46 0.95 10.35 -0.42
C SER A 46 0.49 9.51 -1.62
N GLY A 47 0.62 10.02 -2.84
CA GLY A 47 0.26 9.29 -4.06
C GLY A 47 1.14 8.06 -4.28
N MET A 48 2.46 8.22 -4.11
CA MET A 48 3.41 7.10 -4.18
C MET A 48 3.17 6.07 -3.07
N LEU A 49 2.97 6.51 -1.83
CA LEU A 49 2.68 5.62 -0.70
C LEU A 49 1.32 4.90 -0.85
N CYS A 50 0.30 5.54 -1.42
CA CYS A 50 -0.96 4.87 -1.79
C CYS A 50 -0.72 3.76 -2.81
N PHE A 51 0.11 4.02 -3.83
CA PHE A 51 0.46 3.02 -4.83
C PHE A 51 1.18 1.81 -4.21
N VAL A 52 2.17 2.06 -3.34
CA VAL A 52 2.88 1.00 -2.60
C VAL A 52 1.94 0.21 -1.71
N THR A 53 1.03 0.89 -0.98
CA THR A 53 0.03 0.22 -0.13
C THR A 53 -0.91 -0.67 -0.96
N GLY A 54 -1.33 -0.21 -2.14
CA GLY A 54 -2.09 -1.02 -3.08
C GLY A 54 -1.30 -2.25 -3.57
N CYS A 55 -0.01 -2.10 -3.87
CA CYS A 55 0.86 -3.23 -4.20
C CYS A 55 0.97 -4.21 -3.02
N LEU A 56 1.10 -3.72 -1.79
CA LEU A 56 1.13 -4.55 -0.59
C LEU A 56 -0.16 -5.36 -0.42
N GLU A 57 -1.32 -4.80 -0.74
CA GLU A 57 -2.57 -5.57 -0.73
C GLU A 57 -2.54 -6.72 -1.75
N TRP A 58 -2.08 -6.47 -2.98
CA TRP A 58 -1.90 -7.54 -3.96
C TRP A 58 -1.00 -8.66 -3.43
N VAL A 59 0.15 -8.30 -2.84
CA VAL A 59 1.10 -9.26 -2.27
C VAL A 59 0.52 -10.00 -1.07
N ALA A 60 -0.03 -9.29 -0.08
CA ALA A 60 -0.60 -9.88 1.12
C ALA A 60 -1.73 -10.86 0.80
N TYR A 61 -2.64 -10.52 -0.12
CA TYR A 61 -3.71 -11.43 -0.51
C TYR A 61 -3.19 -12.64 -1.30
N ARG A 62 -2.23 -12.44 -2.22
CA ARG A 62 -1.57 -13.52 -2.96
C ARG A 62 -0.82 -14.49 -2.04
N CYS A 63 -0.20 -13.97 -0.99
CA CYS A 63 0.58 -14.74 -0.02
C CYS A 63 -0.23 -15.18 1.21
N SER A 64 -1.53 -14.86 1.31
CA SER A 64 -2.34 -15.25 2.46
C SER A 64 -2.66 -16.74 2.47
N TYR A 65 -1.81 -17.57 3.09
CA TYR A 65 -1.98 -19.03 3.09
C TYR A 65 -2.70 -19.58 4.35
N ASP A 66 -2.71 -18.87 5.48
CA ASP A 66 -3.34 -19.28 6.74
C ASP A 66 -4.32 -18.19 7.27
N ASP A 67 -5.40 -18.63 7.93
CA ASP A 67 -6.34 -17.75 8.65
C ASP A 67 -5.68 -16.99 9.81
N LYS A 68 -4.54 -17.47 10.31
CA LYS A 68 -3.73 -16.79 11.33
C LYS A 68 -2.79 -15.74 10.75
N TYR A 69 -2.70 -15.63 9.44
CA TYR A 69 -1.80 -14.70 8.76
C TYR A 69 -2.39 -13.29 8.73
N THR A 70 -2.38 -12.62 9.88
CA THR A 70 -3.03 -11.31 10.07
C THR A 70 -2.09 -10.13 9.94
N LEU A 71 -0.80 -10.32 10.24
CA LEU A 71 0.17 -9.24 10.38
C LEU A 71 0.30 -8.33 9.13
N PRO A 72 0.34 -8.85 7.88
CA PRO A 72 0.37 -7.97 6.70
C PRO A 72 -0.86 -7.06 6.60
N PHE A 73 -2.02 -7.59 6.98
CA PHE A 73 -3.28 -6.84 6.94
C PHE A 73 -3.34 -5.79 8.06
N GLU A 74 -2.71 -6.06 9.21
CA GLU A 74 -2.51 -5.07 10.27
C GLU A 74 -1.65 -3.90 9.77
N TYR A 75 -0.56 -4.17 9.03
CA TYR A 75 0.26 -3.15 8.37
C TYR A 75 -0.53 -2.34 7.32
N ILE A 76 -1.24 -3.01 6.42
CA ILE A 76 -2.06 -2.36 5.38
C ILE A 76 -3.07 -1.39 6.01
N GLU A 77 -3.79 -1.82 7.05
CA GLU A 77 -4.76 -0.96 7.72
C GLU A 77 -4.08 0.23 8.42
N ALA A 78 -2.93 0.01 9.06
CA ALA A 78 -2.15 1.09 9.69
C ALA A 78 -1.60 2.10 8.67
N PHE A 79 -1.10 1.64 7.51
CA PHE A 79 -0.69 2.52 6.42
C PHE A 79 -1.85 3.33 5.85
N TRP A 80 -3.04 2.75 5.71
CA TRP A 80 -4.22 3.51 5.29
C TRP A 80 -4.64 4.56 6.34
N VAL A 81 -4.48 4.30 7.63
CA VAL A 81 -4.69 5.30 8.69
C VAL A 81 -3.65 6.41 8.63
N TYR A 82 -2.39 6.06 8.44
CA TYR A 82 -1.31 7.04 8.24
C TYR A 82 -1.60 7.95 7.04
N LEU A 83 -1.98 7.35 5.90
CA LEU A 83 -2.34 8.06 4.67
C LEU A 83 -3.62 8.90 4.78
N ALA A 84 -4.51 8.56 5.72
CA ALA A 84 -5.66 9.39 6.08
C ALA A 84 -5.27 10.67 6.83
N GLY A 85 -3.97 10.90 7.10
CA GLY A 85 -3.44 12.10 7.73
C GLY A 85 -3.24 11.97 9.25
N LEU A 86 -3.28 10.75 9.79
CA LEU A 86 -2.97 10.48 11.19
C LEU A 86 -1.54 9.93 11.30
N GLU A 87 -0.54 10.83 11.17
CA GLU A 87 0.88 10.48 11.08
C GLU A 87 1.40 9.60 12.23
N ILE A 88 0.81 9.72 13.43
CA ILE A 88 1.14 8.91 14.61
C ILE A 88 0.84 7.41 14.45
N ALA A 89 0.16 7.01 13.37
CA ALA A 89 -0.21 5.63 13.09
C ALA A 89 0.79 4.88 12.21
N LEU A 90 1.91 5.48 11.82
CA LEU A 90 2.95 4.75 11.09
C LEU A 90 3.48 3.63 12.00
N PRO A 91 3.29 2.35 11.64
CA PRO A 91 3.78 1.26 12.47
C PRO A 91 5.31 1.27 12.52
N ASP A 92 5.89 0.74 13.58
CA ASP A 92 7.33 0.49 13.62
C ASP A 92 7.71 -0.55 12.55
N GLU A 93 8.88 -0.40 11.95
CA GLU A 93 9.46 -1.43 11.09
C GLU A 93 9.57 -2.74 11.88
N VAL A 94 9.35 -3.85 11.18
CA VAL A 94 9.36 -5.16 11.81
C VAL A 94 10.74 -5.44 12.43
N THR A 95 10.77 -5.98 13.64
CA THR A 95 11.99 -6.55 14.22
C THR A 95 12.28 -7.95 13.64
N ASP A 96 13.54 -8.38 13.70
CA ASP A 96 13.99 -9.72 13.28
C ASP A 96 13.22 -10.88 13.95
N GLU A 97 12.46 -10.60 15.01
CA GLU A 97 11.71 -11.61 15.79
C GLU A 97 10.48 -12.16 15.06
N ASP A 98 9.90 -11.41 14.12
CA ASP A 98 8.66 -11.81 13.42
C ASP A 98 8.89 -12.80 12.25
N ARG A 99 10.16 -13.13 11.92
CA ARG A 99 10.60 -14.05 10.86
C ARG A 99 9.85 -13.87 9.52
N TRP A 100 10.21 -12.83 8.79
CA TRP A 100 9.71 -12.59 7.44
C TRP A 100 10.58 -13.23 6.37
N GLU A 101 10.59 -14.56 6.36
CA GLU A 101 11.43 -15.35 5.46
C GLU A 101 10.59 -16.28 4.58
N GLY A 102 11.21 -16.73 3.50
CA GLY A 102 10.64 -17.66 2.56
C GLY A 102 9.71 -17.02 1.54
N PRO A 103 9.15 -17.86 0.65
CA PRO A 103 8.48 -17.39 -0.54
C PRO A 103 7.16 -16.67 -0.28
N PHE A 104 6.56 -16.77 0.91
CA PHE A 104 5.30 -16.07 1.19
C PHE A 104 5.52 -14.77 1.97
N ASP A 105 6.31 -14.83 3.04
CA ASP A 105 6.51 -13.70 3.96
C ASP A 105 7.56 -12.74 3.44
N GLY A 106 8.59 -13.24 2.75
CA GLY A 106 9.63 -12.43 2.15
C GLY A 106 9.11 -11.34 1.19
N PRO A 107 8.26 -11.67 0.19
CA PRO A 107 7.68 -10.66 -0.69
C PRO A 107 6.86 -9.60 0.04
N VAL A 108 6.12 -9.99 1.08
CA VAL A 108 5.32 -9.05 1.88
C VAL A 108 6.23 -8.08 2.61
N ASN A 109 7.25 -8.59 3.31
CA ASN A 109 8.21 -7.78 4.04
C ASN A 109 9.00 -6.85 3.11
N LEU A 110 9.35 -7.33 1.92
CA LEU A 110 10.02 -6.50 0.93
C LEU A 110 9.15 -5.29 0.54
N VAL A 111 7.86 -5.48 0.28
CA VAL A 111 6.96 -4.35 -0.05
C VAL A 111 6.70 -3.44 1.15
N ILE A 112 6.62 -3.98 2.37
CA ILE A 112 6.58 -3.18 3.60
C ILE A 112 7.82 -2.29 3.69
N GLY A 113 9.02 -2.85 3.52
CA GLY A 113 10.28 -2.10 3.50
C GLY A 113 10.33 -1.03 2.39
N LYS A 114 9.72 -1.31 1.23
CA LYS A 114 9.59 -0.32 0.15
C LYS A 114 8.65 0.82 0.49
N PHE A 115 7.63 0.62 1.33
CA PHE A 115 6.82 1.71 1.86
C PHE A 115 7.69 2.69 2.67
N TYR A 116 8.47 2.20 3.63
CA TYR A 116 9.37 3.04 4.43
C TYR A 116 10.45 3.69 3.59
N SER A 117 11.07 2.94 2.67
CA SER A 117 12.09 3.48 1.75
C SER A 117 11.50 4.59 0.88
N THR A 118 10.26 4.42 0.40
CA THR A 118 9.54 5.47 -0.36
C THR A 118 9.31 6.71 0.50
N ALA A 119 8.92 6.56 1.77
CA ALA A 119 8.72 7.66 2.70
C ALA A 119 10.04 8.41 3.00
N GLN A 120 11.12 7.69 3.26
CA GLN A 120 12.42 8.27 3.63
C GLN A 120 13.18 8.88 2.44
N ALA A 121 13.02 8.32 1.24
CA ALA A 121 13.74 8.76 0.05
C ALA A 121 13.16 10.03 -0.60
N PHE A 122 12.09 10.62 -0.04
CA PHE A 122 11.37 11.73 -0.64
C PHE A 122 12.26 12.97 -0.81
N ASP A 123 13.00 13.33 0.24
CA ASP A 123 13.93 14.45 0.22
C ASP A 123 15.12 14.27 -0.74
N PHE A 124 15.39 13.03 -1.16
CA PHE A 124 16.53 12.69 -2.02
C PHE A 124 16.09 12.35 -3.46
N GLY A 125 14.80 12.45 -3.78
CA GLY A 125 14.26 12.14 -5.11
C GLY A 125 14.25 10.65 -5.47
N GLY A 126 14.42 9.75 -4.50
CA GLY A 126 14.46 8.29 -4.71
C GLY A 126 13.09 7.59 -4.61
N SER A 127 12.07 8.26 -4.05
CA SER A 127 10.77 7.65 -3.74
C SER A 127 10.09 6.97 -4.93
N ALA A 128 10.20 7.53 -6.13
CA ALA A 128 9.55 6.97 -7.31
C ALA A 128 10.13 5.59 -7.69
N ILE A 129 11.44 5.41 -7.52
CA ILE A 129 12.12 4.14 -7.81
C ILE A 129 11.71 3.09 -6.78
N GLU A 130 11.73 3.44 -5.49
CA GLU A 130 11.30 2.55 -4.41
C GLU A 130 9.84 2.13 -4.55
N ALA A 131 8.97 3.07 -4.90
CA ALA A 131 7.56 2.81 -5.12
C ALA A 131 7.33 1.93 -6.36
N ALA A 132 8.02 2.21 -7.47
CA ALA A 132 7.94 1.42 -8.70
C ALA A 132 8.43 -0.02 -8.50
N PHE A 133 9.46 -0.21 -7.67
CA PHE A 133 9.97 -1.54 -7.35
C PHE A 133 8.90 -2.42 -6.69
N SER A 134 7.99 -1.85 -5.89
CA SER A 134 6.87 -2.60 -5.30
C SER A 134 5.99 -3.27 -6.36
N ALA A 135 5.83 -2.67 -7.54
CA ALA A 135 5.10 -3.28 -8.65
C ALA A 135 5.85 -4.48 -9.26
N GLN A 136 7.18 -4.46 -9.26
CA GLN A 136 7.98 -5.60 -9.72
C GLN A 136 7.84 -6.80 -8.78
N VAL A 137 7.77 -6.57 -7.47
CA VAL A 137 7.46 -7.64 -6.50
C VAL A 137 6.12 -8.28 -6.84
N VAL A 138 5.08 -7.49 -7.11
CA VAL A 138 3.77 -8.03 -7.49
C VAL A 138 3.83 -8.84 -8.78
N LYS A 139 4.50 -8.31 -9.83
CA LYS A 139 4.66 -8.99 -11.13
C LYS A 139 5.41 -10.32 -10.97
N TYR A 140 6.40 -10.36 -10.08
CA TYR A 140 7.22 -11.54 -9.82
C TYR A 140 6.43 -12.70 -9.20
N ILE A 141 5.55 -12.40 -8.23
CA ILE A 141 4.85 -13.45 -7.45
C ILE A 141 3.53 -13.92 -8.09
N LEU A 142 2.98 -13.17 -9.05
CA LEU A 142 1.73 -13.49 -9.72
C LEU A 142 1.96 -14.44 -10.89
N ASN A 143 1.12 -15.48 -10.97
CA ASN A 143 1.13 -16.41 -12.11
C ASN A 143 0.56 -15.78 -13.39
N ASP A 144 -0.37 -14.84 -13.24
CA ASP A 144 -0.97 -14.04 -14.30
C ASP A 144 -0.93 -12.57 -13.87
N THR A 145 -0.12 -11.79 -14.58
CA THR A 145 0.13 -10.38 -14.26
C THR A 145 -0.87 -9.44 -14.93
N GLU A 146 -1.66 -9.90 -15.91
CA GLU A 146 -2.54 -9.05 -16.70
C GLU A 146 -3.56 -8.27 -15.84
N PRO A 147 -4.23 -8.87 -14.83
CA PRO A 147 -5.14 -8.12 -13.97
C PRO A 147 -4.43 -7.05 -13.12
N PHE A 148 -3.19 -7.31 -12.71
CA PHE A 148 -2.38 -6.34 -11.99
C PHE A 148 -1.95 -5.19 -12.91
N LEU A 149 -1.52 -5.47 -14.14
CA LEU A 149 -1.14 -4.43 -15.12
C LEU A 149 -2.32 -3.50 -15.46
N GLN A 150 -3.54 -4.06 -15.58
CA GLN A 150 -4.76 -3.26 -15.76
C GLN A 150 -5.04 -2.37 -14.54
N TRP A 151 -4.86 -2.90 -13.33
CA TRP A 151 -4.98 -2.13 -12.09
C TRP A 151 -3.91 -1.03 -12.01
N GLU A 152 -2.64 -1.36 -12.24
CA GLU A 152 -1.49 -0.44 -12.20
C GLU A 152 -1.75 0.75 -13.12
N SER A 153 -2.11 0.50 -14.39
CA SER A 153 -2.41 1.55 -15.35
C SER A 153 -3.58 2.45 -14.91
N ALA A 154 -4.68 1.85 -14.44
CA ALA A 154 -5.86 2.60 -14.01
C ALA A 154 -5.59 3.45 -12.75
N VAL A 155 -4.85 2.90 -11.79
CA VAL A 155 -4.51 3.58 -10.54
C VAL A 155 -3.50 4.69 -10.78
N LEU A 156 -2.45 4.47 -11.57
CA LEU A 156 -1.49 5.53 -11.91
C LEU A 156 -2.15 6.70 -12.63
N ALA A 157 -3.02 6.44 -13.60
CA ALA A 157 -3.78 7.49 -14.28
C ALA A 157 -4.65 8.30 -13.31
N ARG A 158 -5.28 7.63 -12.34
CA ARG A 158 -6.13 8.27 -11.34
C ARG A 158 -5.33 9.03 -10.28
N LEU A 159 -4.23 8.48 -9.80
CA LEU A 159 -3.33 9.15 -8.87
C LEU A 159 -2.71 10.39 -9.52
N ASN A 160 -2.34 10.33 -10.80
CA ASN A 160 -1.87 11.52 -11.52
C ASN A 160 -2.95 12.62 -11.56
N LYS A 161 -4.23 12.24 -11.70
CA LYS A 161 -5.35 13.19 -11.70
C LYS A 161 -5.58 13.86 -10.33
N TYR A 162 -5.51 13.11 -9.23
CA TYR A 162 -5.99 13.57 -7.91
C TYR A 162 -4.90 13.73 -6.82
N ALA A 163 -3.73 13.13 -7.03
CA ALA A 163 -2.60 13.08 -6.11
C ALA A 163 -1.28 13.45 -6.81
N SER A 164 -1.31 14.29 -7.86
CA SER A 164 -0.08 14.83 -8.45
C SER A 164 0.59 15.86 -7.52
N SER A 165 1.92 15.87 -7.52
CA SER A 165 2.75 16.86 -6.82
C SER A 165 2.43 18.31 -7.21
N LYS A 166 1.90 18.53 -8.42
CA LYS A 166 1.49 19.86 -8.92
C LYS A 166 0.34 20.49 -8.11
N TYR A 167 -0.50 19.67 -7.47
CA TYR A 167 -1.71 20.14 -6.78
C TYR A 167 -1.63 20.01 -5.26
N ARG A 168 -0.62 19.29 -4.73
CA ARG A 168 -0.51 19.02 -3.29
C ARG A 168 0.71 19.75 -2.74
N LEU A 169 0.44 20.90 -2.11
CA LEU A 169 1.46 21.81 -1.53
C LEU A 169 2.06 21.30 -0.21
N VAL A 170 1.41 20.31 0.41
CA VAL A 170 1.86 19.66 1.65
C VAL A 170 2.37 18.28 1.28
N GLU A 171 3.50 17.91 1.88
CA GLU A 171 4.22 16.65 1.66
C GLU A 171 3.31 15.42 1.81
N LEU A 172 2.53 15.37 2.90
CA LEU A 172 1.56 14.31 3.16
C LEU A 172 0.13 14.86 3.25
N HIS A 173 -0.55 14.99 2.12
CA HIS A 173 -1.99 15.32 2.12
C HIS A 173 -2.82 14.06 2.36
N PRO A 174 -3.89 14.12 3.17
CA PRO A 174 -4.78 12.99 3.42
C PRO A 174 -5.34 12.36 2.13
N ILE A 175 -5.43 11.04 2.06
CA ILE A 175 -6.01 10.33 0.91
C ILE A 175 -6.92 9.21 1.38
N ALA A 176 -8.07 9.05 0.73
CA ALA A 176 -8.95 7.92 0.94
C ALA A 176 -8.49 6.69 0.15
N LYS A 177 -8.46 5.50 0.79
CA LYS A 177 -8.06 4.23 0.15
C LYS A 177 -8.80 3.90 -1.15
N GLN A 178 -10.04 4.39 -1.31
CA GLN A 178 -10.84 4.19 -2.51
C GLN A 178 -10.17 4.75 -3.78
N ILE A 179 -9.17 5.63 -3.65
CA ILE A 179 -8.39 6.11 -4.78
C ILE A 179 -7.73 4.96 -5.55
N VAL A 180 -7.36 3.85 -4.90
CA VAL A 180 -6.71 2.71 -5.56
C VAL A 180 -7.69 1.63 -6.06
N ASP A 181 -9.01 1.85 -5.99
CA ASP A 181 -10.03 0.91 -6.49
C ASP A 181 -10.58 1.36 -7.87
N PRO A 182 -10.14 0.78 -9.00
CA PRO A 182 -10.61 1.16 -10.33
C PRO A 182 -12.14 1.10 -10.52
N SER A 183 -12.84 0.27 -9.74
CA SER A 183 -14.30 0.13 -9.80
C SER A 183 -15.06 1.20 -9.01
N PHE A 184 -14.38 1.92 -8.13
CA PHE A 184 -14.94 3.02 -7.36
C PHE A 184 -14.88 4.34 -8.16
N GLU A 185 -16.00 5.05 -8.28
CA GLU A 185 -16.05 6.37 -8.88
C GLU A 185 -15.51 7.43 -7.91
N TYR A 186 -14.22 7.73 -8.02
CA TYR A 186 -13.54 8.65 -7.10
C TYR A 186 -13.79 10.13 -7.46
N ASP A 187 -14.38 10.87 -6.52
CA ASP A 187 -14.49 12.33 -6.55
C ASP A 187 -13.75 12.96 -5.35
N ILE A 188 -12.77 13.81 -5.66
CA ILE A 188 -11.99 14.56 -4.67
C ILE A 188 -12.86 15.38 -3.72
N LYS A 189 -14.04 15.84 -4.15
CA LYS A 189 -14.98 16.60 -3.30
C LYS A 189 -15.56 15.77 -2.15
N THR A 190 -15.50 14.45 -2.26
CA THR A 190 -15.99 13.51 -1.24
C THR A 190 -14.86 12.85 -0.45
N GLU A 191 -13.59 13.20 -0.72
CA GLU A 191 -12.41 12.56 -0.11
C GLU A 191 -12.46 12.62 1.43
N HIS A 192 -12.83 13.76 2.02
CA HIS A 192 -12.93 13.92 3.47
C HIS A 192 -14.02 13.03 4.09
N GLU A 193 -15.17 12.89 3.42
CA GLU A 193 -16.25 12.01 3.87
C GLU A 193 -15.83 10.53 3.81
N LEU A 194 -15.11 10.14 2.75
CA LEU A 194 -14.56 8.81 2.60
C LEU A 194 -13.51 8.50 3.66
N ILE A 195 -12.59 9.43 3.93
CA ILE A 195 -11.60 9.30 5.00
C ILE A 195 -12.29 9.12 6.34
N ARG A 196 -13.23 10.00 6.70
CA ARG A 196 -13.98 9.89 7.95
C ARG A 196 -14.68 8.54 8.07
N LYS A 197 -15.38 8.11 7.01
CA LYS A 197 -16.07 6.82 7.00
C LYS A 197 -15.09 5.67 7.24
N ASN A 198 -13.98 5.64 6.52
CA ASN A 198 -12.96 4.61 6.66
C ASN A 198 -12.42 4.56 8.10
N LEU A 199 -12.09 5.70 8.69
CA LEU A 199 -11.56 5.77 10.06
C LEU A 199 -12.56 5.31 11.12
N LEU A 200 -13.86 5.57 10.93
CA LEU A 200 -14.91 5.14 11.86
C LEU A 200 -15.24 3.65 11.74
N GLU A 201 -14.90 3.00 10.63
CA GLU A 201 -15.10 1.56 10.41
C GLU A 201 -13.96 0.71 10.99
N ILE A 202 -12.82 1.31 11.31
CA ILE A 202 -11.66 0.60 11.88
C ILE A 202 -11.97 0.15 13.30
N ASN A 203 -11.66 -1.12 13.58
CA ASN A 203 -11.63 -1.65 14.93
C ASN A 203 -10.18 -1.68 15.44
N PRO A 204 -9.73 -0.66 16.21
CA PRO A 204 -8.34 -0.58 16.63
C PRO A 204 -7.90 -1.77 17.49
N TYR A 205 -8.82 -2.43 18.19
CA TYR A 205 -8.49 -3.55 19.07
C TYR A 205 -8.13 -4.85 18.34
N THR A 206 -8.35 -4.92 17.02
CA THR A 206 -7.94 -6.06 16.19
C THR A 206 -6.61 -5.84 15.48
N ASN A 207 -5.98 -4.68 15.66
CA ASN A 207 -4.75 -4.31 14.99
C ASN A 207 -3.71 -3.83 16.02
N ARG A 208 -2.59 -4.54 16.12
CA ARG A 208 -1.58 -4.25 17.16
C ARG A 208 -0.98 -2.84 17.06
N PHE A 209 -0.96 -2.28 15.86
CA PHE A 209 -0.41 -0.95 15.61
C PHE A 209 -1.39 0.16 15.96
N LEU A 210 -2.69 -0.14 15.95
CA LEU A 210 -3.75 0.84 16.15
C LEU A 210 -4.43 0.71 17.51
N SER A 211 -4.16 -0.36 18.27
CA SER A 211 -4.87 -0.66 19.52
C SER A 211 -4.79 0.44 20.59
N HIS A 212 -3.78 1.29 20.51
CA HIS A 212 -3.56 2.41 21.42
C HIS A 212 -4.17 3.74 20.91
N LEU A 213 -4.77 3.76 19.71
CA LEU A 213 -5.23 4.96 19.00
C LEU A 213 -6.77 5.10 18.92
N ASP A 214 -7.56 4.32 19.67
CA ASP A 214 -9.04 4.35 19.56
C ASP A 214 -9.63 5.75 19.74
N LYS A 215 -9.09 6.52 20.68
CA LYS A 215 -9.56 7.88 20.97
C LYS A 215 -9.15 8.83 19.85
N GLU A 216 -7.90 8.78 19.44
CA GLU A 216 -7.28 9.63 18.43
C GLU A 216 -7.94 9.44 17.07
N LEU A 217 -8.23 8.19 16.67
CA LEU A 217 -8.97 7.85 15.46
C LEU A 217 -10.35 8.52 15.44
N LYS A 218 -11.11 8.39 16.52
CA LYS A 218 -12.46 8.99 16.64
C LYS A 218 -12.41 10.51 16.65
N GLU A 219 -11.47 11.10 17.38
CA GLU A 219 -11.29 12.55 17.43
C GLU A 219 -10.85 13.12 16.08
N TYR A 220 -9.93 12.45 15.39
CA TYR A 220 -9.49 12.84 14.06
C TYR A 220 -10.62 12.70 13.03
N ALA A 221 -11.30 11.55 12.98
CA ALA A 221 -12.41 11.32 12.05
C ALA A 221 -13.53 12.38 12.17
N ASN A 222 -13.80 12.88 13.38
CA ASN A 222 -14.78 13.94 13.58
C ASN A 222 -14.32 15.31 13.06
N ARG A 223 -13.01 15.60 13.10
CA ARG A 223 -12.42 16.87 12.64
C ARG A 223 -12.24 16.97 11.13
N VAL A 224 -12.08 15.84 10.42
CA VAL A 224 -11.82 15.80 8.97
C VAL A 224 -12.92 16.48 8.13
N ILE A 225 -14.15 16.62 8.64
CA ILE A 225 -15.24 17.34 7.93
C ILE A 225 -15.12 18.88 8.06
N ASP A 226 -14.42 19.37 9.08
CA ASP A 226 -14.37 20.80 9.38
C ASP A 226 -13.26 21.55 8.62
N THR A 227 -12.47 20.84 7.81
CA THR A 227 -11.37 21.34 6.95
C THR A 227 -11.74 21.27 5.47
#